data_AF-B9L119-F1
#
_entry.id   AF-B9L119-F1
#
_cell.length_a   1.000
_cell.length_b   1.000
_cell.length_c   1.000
_cell.angle_alpha   90.00
_cell.angle_beta   90.00
_cell.angle_gamma   90.00
#
_symmetry.space_group_name_H-M   'P 1'
#
loop_
_entity.id
_entity.type
_entity.pdbx_description
1 polymer ?
#
loop_
_entity_poly.entity_id
_entity_poly.type
_entity_poly.pdbx_seq_one_letter_code
_entity_poly.pdbx_strand_id
1 'polypeptide(L)'
;MWRPRVLPLPSVSPHADAGLTGYHAVKRARCWSEAGDTVVPIGFGGLGQSAFPIAHALVQSIVVGRSEQTRDHAQELGHAGPSELTASRSRTSGKPQEGRVQRSSWTASAKDRHPSEGR
;
A
#
# COMPACT_ATOMS: atom_id res chain seq x y z
N MET A 1 14.96 21.43 18.85
CA MET A 1 13.83 20.88 19.64
C MET A 1 12.57 20.99 18.80
N TRP A 2 12.02 19.88 18.32
CA TRP A 2 10.71 19.89 17.65
C TRP A 2 9.61 20.12 18.69
N ARG A 3 8.63 20.97 18.37
CA ARG A 3 7.46 21.27 19.20
C ARG A 3 6.21 20.97 18.38
N PRO A 4 5.35 20.03 18.80
CA PRO A 4 4.10 19.79 18.09
C PRO A 4 3.24 21.05 18.15
N ARG A 5 2.60 21.41 17.04
CA ARG A 5 1.53 22.42 17.08
C ARG A 5 0.37 21.86 17.88
N VAL A 6 -0.16 22.67 18.78
CA VAL A 6 -1.44 22.38 19.43
C VAL A 6 -2.55 22.50 18.39
N LEU A 7 -3.14 21.37 18.03
CA LEU A 7 -4.31 21.30 17.17
C LEU A 7 -5.58 21.18 18.04
N PRO A 8 -6.74 21.70 17.59
CA PRO A 8 -8.02 21.47 18.25
C PRO A 8 -8.31 19.97 18.39
N LEU A 9 -8.90 19.55 19.51
CA LEU A 9 -9.23 18.14 19.79
C LEU A 9 -10.02 17.45 18.66
N PRO A 10 -11.03 18.08 18.01
CA PRO A 10 -11.78 17.45 16.92
C PRO A 10 -10.91 17.14 15.71
N SER A 11 -9.88 17.94 15.46
CA SER A 11 -8.94 17.74 14.36
C SER A 11 -7.90 16.68 14.71
N VAL A 12 -7.50 16.58 15.98
CA VAL A 12 -6.44 15.64 16.41
C VAL A 12 -6.97 14.22 16.61
N SER A 13 -8.21 14.06 17.09
CA SER A 13 -8.74 12.75 17.47
C SER A 13 -8.75 11.73 16.31
N PRO A 14 -9.22 12.05 15.09
CA PRO A 14 -9.22 11.10 13.99
C PRO A 14 -7.80 10.76 13.50
N HIS A 15 -6.89 11.75 13.51
CA HIS A 15 -5.50 11.56 13.10
C HIS A 15 -4.75 10.66 14.08
N ALA A 16 -5.01 10.80 15.38
CA ALA A 16 -4.40 9.97 16.41
C ALA A 16 -4.87 8.50 16.30
N ASP A 17 -6.17 8.26 16.15
CA ASP A 17 -6.73 6.91 16.03
C ASP A 17 -6.26 6.19 14.76
N ALA A 18 -6.39 6.84 13.59
CA ALA A 18 -5.96 6.29 12.31
C ALA A 18 -4.43 6.14 12.24
N GLY A 19 -3.68 7.12 12.76
CA GLY A 19 -2.22 7.10 12.78
C GLY A 19 -1.66 5.99 13.66
N LEU A 20 -2.22 5.81 14.87
CA LEU A 20 -1.77 4.75 15.78
C LEU A 20 -2.14 3.36 15.24
N THR A 21 -3.33 3.21 14.67
CA THR A 21 -3.76 1.97 14.01
C THR A 21 -2.83 1.63 12.84
N GLY A 22 -2.53 2.61 11.98
CA GLY A 22 -1.59 2.45 10.86
C GLY A 22 -0.19 2.08 11.32
N TYR A 23 0.34 2.77 12.34
CA TYR A 23 1.64 2.48 12.92
C TYR A 23 1.70 1.05 13.48
N HIS A 24 0.70 0.60 14.23
CA HIS A 24 0.66 -0.76 14.78
C HIS A 24 0.60 -1.82 13.68
N ALA A 25 -0.18 -1.59 12.63
CA ALA A 25 -0.24 -2.49 11.48
C ALA A 25 1.12 -2.62 10.81
N VAL A 26 1.79 -1.51 10.51
CA VAL A 26 3.13 -1.51 9.89
C VAL A 26 4.16 -2.15 10.82
N LYS A 27 4.16 -1.80 12.11
CA LYS A 27 5.06 -2.38 13.11
C LYS A 27 4.93 -3.91 13.18
N ARG A 28 3.70 -4.43 13.11
CA ARG A 28 3.45 -5.88 13.11
C ARG A 28 3.90 -6.53 11.81
N ALA A 29 3.65 -5.88 10.68
CA ALA A 29 4.03 -6.37 9.36
C ALA A 29 5.56 -6.40 9.17
N ARG A 30 6.30 -5.49 9.83
CA ARG A 30 7.76 -5.36 9.72
C ARG A 30 8.53 -6.63 10.08
N CYS A 31 7.95 -7.52 10.90
CA CYS A 31 8.56 -8.82 11.21
C CYS A 31 8.63 -9.78 10.01
N TRP A 32 7.88 -9.49 8.95
CA TRP A 32 7.79 -10.29 7.73
C TRP A 32 8.29 -9.57 6.49
N SER A 33 8.94 -8.39 6.65
CA SER A 33 9.41 -7.60 5.52
C SER A 33 10.84 -7.13 5.73
N GLU A 34 11.68 -7.34 4.71
CA GLU A 34 13.05 -6.86 4.65
C GLU A 34 13.20 -5.65 3.72
N ALA A 35 14.33 -4.97 3.83
CA ALA A 35 14.67 -3.87 2.92
C ALA A 35 14.82 -4.41 1.49
N GLY A 36 13.98 -3.93 0.58
CA GLY A 36 13.89 -4.41 -0.80
C GLY A 36 12.60 -5.17 -1.09
N ASP A 37 11.87 -5.61 -0.06
CA ASP A 37 10.52 -6.16 -0.25
C ASP A 37 9.57 -5.07 -0.72
N THR A 38 8.51 -5.51 -1.41
CA THR A 38 7.42 -4.65 -1.86
C THR A 38 6.16 -4.98 -1.08
N VAL A 39 5.56 -3.96 -0.47
CA VAL A 39 4.29 -4.10 0.27
C VAL A 39 3.16 -3.40 -0.47
N VAL A 40 1.97 -3.99 -0.39
CA VAL A 40 0.75 -3.42 -0.97
C VAL A 40 -0.24 -3.15 0.16
N PRO A 41 -0.38 -1.90 0.64
CA PRO A 41 -1.46 -1.54 1.55
C PRO A 41 -2.81 -1.75 0.87
N ILE A 42 -3.64 -2.62 1.45
CA ILE A 42 -4.99 -2.86 0.98
C ILE A 42 -5.90 -1.75 1.49
N GLY A 43 -6.36 -0.90 0.57
CA GLY A 43 -7.31 0.19 0.84
C GLY A 43 -6.64 1.52 1.14
N PHE A 44 -6.41 2.33 0.11
CA PHE A 44 -5.93 3.72 0.24
C PHE A 44 -7.09 4.70 0.49
N GLY A 45 -7.71 4.57 1.67
CA GLY A 45 -8.74 5.48 2.19
C GLY A 45 -8.29 6.09 3.52
N GLY A 46 -9.24 6.45 4.39
CA GLY A 46 -8.96 7.15 5.66
C GLY A 46 -7.83 6.54 6.52
N LEU A 47 -7.75 5.21 6.60
CA LEU A 47 -6.69 4.50 7.32
C LEU A 47 -5.43 4.32 6.46
N GLY A 48 -5.58 3.87 5.21
CA GLY A 48 -4.45 3.57 4.33
C GLY A 48 -3.57 4.77 4.04
N GLN A 49 -4.16 5.96 3.88
CA GLN A 49 -3.40 7.20 3.66
C GLN A 49 -2.56 7.59 4.89
N SER A 50 -3.01 7.27 6.11
CA SER A 50 -2.27 7.55 7.34
C SER A 50 -1.16 6.52 7.60
N ALA A 51 -1.36 5.27 7.17
CA ALA A 51 -0.38 4.20 7.31
C ALA A 51 0.71 4.21 6.23
N PHE A 52 0.36 4.65 5.02
CA PHE A 52 1.23 4.59 3.84
C PHE A 52 2.60 5.23 4.04
N PRO A 53 2.74 6.47 4.54
CA PRO A 53 4.06 7.10 4.71
C PRO A 53 4.96 6.31 5.67
N ILE A 54 4.38 5.67 6.69
CA ILE A 54 5.10 4.86 7.66
C ILE A 54 5.65 3.59 6.99
N ALA A 55 4.84 2.92 6.17
CA ALA A 55 5.29 1.75 5.41
C ALA A 55 6.30 2.13 4.33
N HIS A 56 6.04 3.21 3.58
CA HIS A 56 6.87 3.67 2.47
C HIS A 56 8.26 4.11 2.92
N ALA A 57 8.39 4.59 4.16
CA ALA A 57 9.69 4.91 4.75
C ALA A 57 10.57 3.68 5.04
N LEU A 58 10.01 2.46 5.04
CA LEU A 58 10.72 1.24 5.41
C LEU A 58 11.01 0.33 4.21
N VAL A 59 10.11 0.31 3.24
CA VAL A 59 10.11 -0.66 2.12
C VAL A 59 9.50 -0.02 0.87
N GLN A 60 9.71 -0.67 -0.28
CA GLN A 60 8.99 -0.28 -1.50
C GLN A 60 7.49 -0.54 -1.30
N SER A 61 6.65 0.38 -1.78
CA SER A 61 5.20 0.26 -1.57
C SER A 61 4.40 0.63 -2.81
N ILE A 62 3.40 -0.18 -3.12
CA ILE A 62 2.48 0.03 -4.25
C ILE A 62 1.09 0.40 -3.71
N VAL A 63 0.54 1.50 -4.20
CA VAL A 63 -0.83 1.92 -3.88
C VAL A 63 -1.79 1.42 -4.94
N VAL A 64 -2.87 0.76 -4.52
CA VAL A 64 -3.95 0.31 -5.41
C VAL A 64 -5.19 1.17 -5.16
N GLY A 65 -5.65 1.85 -6.21
CA GLY A 65 -6.81 2.73 -6.20
C GLY A 65 -7.74 2.49 -7.38
N ARG A 66 -8.99 2.99 -7.28
CA ARG A 66 -9.99 2.90 -8.37
C ARG A 66 -10.19 4.22 -9.13
N SER A 67 -9.52 5.28 -8.70
CA SER A 67 -9.68 6.63 -9.27
C SER A 67 -8.34 7.33 -9.39
N GLU A 68 -8.30 8.31 -10.28
CA GLU A 68 -7.19 9.25 -10.43
C GLU A 68 -6.93 10.02 -9.13
N GLN A 69 -7.99 10.42 -8.41
CA GLN A 69 -7.85 11.09 -7.11
C GLN A 69 -7.03 10.28 -6.09
N THR A 70 -7.20 8.95 -6.04
CA THR A 70 -6.38 8.09 -5.17
C THR A 70 -4.92 8.11 -5.60
N ARG A 71 -4.66 8.13 -6.91
CA ARG A 71 -3.31 8.22 -7.46
C ARG A 71 -2.68 9.58 -7.09
N ASP A 72 -3.38 10.68 -7.31
CA ASP A 72 -2.86 12.02 -7.05
C ASP A 72 -2.48 12.17 -5.57
N HIS A 73 -3.37 11.76 -4.66
CA HIS A 73 -3.07 11.76 -3.23
C HIS A 73 -1.92 10.83 -2.85
N ALA A 74 -1.77 9.68 -3.50
CA ALA A 74 -0.62 8.81 -3.27
C ALA A 74 0.70 9.47 -3.70
N GLN A 75 0.70 10.18 -4.83
CA GLN A 75 1.86 10.92 -5.31
C GLN A 75 2.22 12.08 -4.39
N GLU A 76 1.23 12.82 -3.88
CA GLU A 76 1.42 13.87 -2.86
C GLU A 76 2.09 13.32 -1.59
N LEU A 77 1.81 12.07 -1.24
CA LEU A 77 2.41 11.38 -0.09
C LEU A 77 3.76 10.71 -0.40
N GLY A 78 4.29 10.86 -1.61
CA GLY A 78 5.63 10.41 -2.00
C GLY A 78 5.68 9.15 -2.88
N HIS A 79 4.54 8.61 -3.30
CA HIS A 79 4.54 7.49 -4.23
C HIS A 79 5.04 7.89 -5.62
N ALA A 80 6.14 7.28 -6.07
CA ALA A 80 6.76 7.54 -7.38
C ALA A 80 6.56 6.39 -8.41
N GLY A 81 5.67 5.43 -8.13
CA GLY A 81 5.49 4.24 -8.96
C GLY A 81 4.70 4.50 -10.24
N PRO A 82 4.78 3.57 -11.22
CA PRO A 82 3.96 3.61 -12.42
C PRO A 82 2.47 3.48 -12.05
N SER A 83 1.61 4.20 -12.77
CA SER A 83 0.16 4.08 -12.63
C SER A 83 -0.47 3.52 -13.88
N GLU A 84 -1.23 2.46 -13.73
CA GLU A 84 -2.11 1.94 -14.76
C GLU A 84 -3.54 1.92 -14.21
N LEU A 85 -4.43 2.67 -14.86
CA LEU A 85 -5.86 2.64 -14.54
C LEU A 85 -6.51 1.57 -15.39
N THR A 86 -6.75 0.41 -14.79
CA THR A 86 -7.51 -0.66 -15.42
C THR A 86 -8.99 -0.52 -15.04
N ALA A 87 -9.87 -0.45 -16.04
CA ALA A 87 -11.32 -0.44 -15.82
C ALA A 87 -11.77 -1.74 -15.16
N SER A 88 -11.96 -1.73 -13.83
CA SER A 88 -12.49 -2.88 -13.11
C SER A 88 -14.00 -2.97 -13.31
N ARG A 89 -14.50 -3.96 -14.05
CA ARG A 89 -15.95 -4.27 -14.07
C ARG A 89 -16.38 -4.72 -12.67
N SER A 90 -17.24 -3.93 -12.03
CA SER A 90 -17.83 -4.25 -10.74
C SER A 90 -18.75 -5.47 -10.87
N ARG A 91 -18.31 -6.63 -10.36
CA ARG A 91 -19.19 -7.78 -10.10
C ARG A 91 -19.90 -7.56 -8.78
N THR A 92 -20.93 -6.71 -8.80
CA THR A 92 -21.87 -6.60 -7.69
C THR A 92 -23.28 -6.82 -8.22
N SER A 93 -23.88 -7.92 -7.76
CA SER A 93 -25.25 -8.43 -8.00
C SER A 93 -25.47 -9.28 -9.26
N GLY A 94 -25.79 -10.57 -9.06
CA GLY A 94 -26.25 -11.52 -10.08
C GLY A 94 -25.40 -12.80 -10.17
N LYS A 95 -26.06 -13.97 -10.04
CA LYS A 95 -25.58 -15.37 -10.00
C LYS A 95 -24.22 -15.70 -10.68
N PRO A 96 -23.44 -16.67 -10.14
CA PRO A 96 -22.15 -17.03 -10.70
C PRO A 96 -22.34 -17.58 -12.11
N GLN A 97 -21.71 -16.91 -13.08
CA GLN A 97 -21.47 -17.45 -14.42
C GLN A 97 -19.95 -17.69 -14.53
N GLU A 98 -19.60 -18.92 -14.88
CA GLU A 98 -18.24 -19.44 -15.02
C GLU A 98 -17.48 -18.65 -16.11
N GLY A 99 -16.82 -17.57 -15.69
CA GLY A 99 -16.03 -16.69 -16.56
C GLY A 99 -14.54 -16.89 -16.33
N ARG A 100 -13.87 -17.49 -17.33
CA ARG A 100 -12.42 -17.75 -17.38
C ARG A 100 -11.60 -16.49 -17.05
N VAL A 101 -10.89 -16.51 -15.92
CA VAL A 101 -9.91 -15.48 -15.55
C VAL A 101 -8.69 -15.60 -16.48
N GLN A 102 -8.49 -14.60 -17.35
CA GLN A 102 -7.20 -14.38 -18.01
C GLN A 102 -6.22 -13.83 -16.96
N ARG A 103 -5.27 -14.68 -16.53
CA ARG A 103 -4.09 -14.24 -15.77
C ARG A 103 -3.13 -13.56 -16.74
N SER A 104 -2.95 -12.24 -16.64
CA SER A 104 -1.72 -11.61 -17.10
C SER A 104 -0.63 -11.92 -16.09
N SER A 105 0.43 -12.56 -16.57
CA SER A 105 1.57 -13.02 -15.77
C SER A 105 2.43 -11.84 -15.34
N TRP A 106 2.22 -11.35 -14.12
CA TRP A 106 3.24 -10.58 -13.42
C TRP A 106 4.18 -11.57 -12.73
N THR A 107 5.05 -12.20 -13.51
CA THR A 107 6.22 -12.89 -12.94
C THR A 107 7.21 -11.81 -12.53
N ALA A 108 7.19 -11.44 -11.26
CA ALA A 108 8.32 -10.76 -10.65
C ALA A 108 9.55 -11.66 -10.84
N SER A 109 10.50 -11.17 -11.63
CA SER A 109 11.81 -11.79 -11.83
C SER A 109 12.56 -11.74 -10.50
N ALA A 110 12.36 -12.77 -9.69
CA ALA A 110 13.12 -13.02 -8.46
C ALA A 110 14.08 -14.21 -8.63
N LYS A 111 14.33 -14.66 -9.88
CA LYS A 111 15.05 -15.91 -10.16
C LYS A 111 16.39 -15.75 -10.88
N ASP A 112 16.96 -14.55 -10.89
CA ASP A 112 18.29 -14.30 -11.47
C ASP A 112 19.24 -13.65 -10.44
N ARG A 113 19.54 -14.38 -9.35
CA ARG A 113 20.85 -14.33 -8.69
C ARG A 113 21.25 -15.77 -8.32
N HIS A 114 22.24 -16.29 -9.05
CA HIS A 114 22.84 -17.64 -9.01
C HIS A 114 24.38 -17.43 -8.97
N PRO A 115 25.29 -18.41 -8.74
CA PRO A 115 25.35 -19.60 -7.86
C PRO A 115 26.64 -19.72 -7.01
N SER A 116 26.78 -20.89 -6.35
CA SER A 116 27.99 -21.57 -5.80
C SER A 116 28.56 -20.96 -4.51
N GLU A 117 28.90 -21.73 -3.48
CA GLU A 117 29.71 -22.95 -3.50
C GLU A 117 29.24 -23.98 -2.45
N GLY A 118 29.20 -25.24 -2.88
CA GLY A 118 29.39 -26.37 -1.98
C GLY A 118 30.80 -26.91 -2.19
N ARG A 119 31.53 -27.10 -1.10
CA ARG A 119 32.42 -28.23 -0.90
C ARG A 119 32.48 -28.53 0.60
#